data_AF-A0A1H8KK21-F1
#
_entry.id   AF-A0A1H8KK21-F1
#
_cell.length_a   1.000
_cell.length_b   1.000
_cell.length_c   1.000
_cell.angle_alpha   90.00
_cell.angle_beta   90.00
_cell.angle_gamma   90.00
#
_symmetry.space_group_name_H-M   'P 1'
#
loop_
_entity.id
_entity.type
_entity.pdbx_description
1 polymer ?
#
loop_
_entity_poly.entity_id
_entity_poly.type
_entity_poly.pdbx_seq_one_letter_code
_entity_poly.pdbx_strand_id
1 'polypeptide(L)'
;MKWRCEHCGKPHERNDPPCDNCGHSEFEKAVVPMAPEAEDEDASTTYAWICTECGNDHPKHTPPCDRCGNATLERRELSYDEDEIVEEMLEDSSGRTPSADVSYLDVLDAKLVLLFLGVAALVAYLALGFLGIVQIPGISPTPPVPGNATAADGLVFADVESAYVDELNARRSEQGYGNLTLDENLDAAATAYNQQRVRRDYGEIDSASEDRARSEIGDVCGDATPVLVTFPPDLQLGEEGMEFETERELARLLAEPGTNTREPLVEAERKLTGVDVHVAPDGVLYVTQIVC
;
A
#
# COMPACT_ATOMS: atom_id res chain seq x y z
N MET A 1 -10.90 31.64 26.84
CA MET A 1 -11.06 32.95 26.15
C MET A 1 -12.33 33.58 26.68
N LYS A 2 -12.27 34.79 27.27
CA LYS A 2 -13.40 35.36 28.02
C LYS A 2 -14.16 36.43 27.24
N TRP A 3 -13.58 36.95 26.16
CA TRP A 3 -14.15 38.02 25.36
C TRP A 3 -14.07 37.67 23.87
N ARG A 4 -14.94 38.22 23.04
CA ARG A 4 -14.87 38.14 21.58
C ARG A 4 -15.25 39.47 20.96
N CYS A 5 -14.69 39.78 19.79
CA CYS A 5 -15.11 40.94 19.00
C CYS A 5 -16.55 40.77 18.53
N GLU A 6 -17.43 41.71 18.84
CA GLU A 6 -18.83 41.68 18.40
C GLU A 6 -18.95 41.70 16.88
N HIS A 7 -17.99 42.34 16.20
CA HIS A 7 -18.03 42.49 14.76
C HIS A 7 -17.43 41.30 14.00
N CYS A 8 -16.22 40.87 14.35
CA CYS A 8 -15.51 39.81 13.61
C CYS A 8 -15.47 38.45 14.33
N GLY A 9 -15.99 38.36 15.55
CA GLY A 9 -16.04 37.12 16.33
C GLY A 9 -14.70 36.62 16.87
N LYS A 10 -13.58 37.29 16.59
CA LYS A 10 -12.25 36.87 17.05
C LYS A 10 -12.21 36.80 18.59
N PRO A 11 -11.74 35.70 19.19
CA PRO A 11 -11.66 35.58 20.64
C PRO A 11 -10.47 36.36 21.21
N HIS A 12 -10.68 36.97 22.37
CA HIS A 12 -9.69 37.74 23.13
C HIS A 12 -9.65 37.28 24.59
N GLU A 13 -8.48 37.42 25.21
CA GLU A 13 -8.28 37.07 26.62
C GLU A 13 -8.79 38.16 27.57
N ARG A 14 -8.77 39.42 27.13
CA ARG A 14 -9.15 40.62 27.89
C ARG A 14 -9.97 41.58 27.02
N ASN A 15 -10.77 42.44 27.65
CA ASN A 15 -11.51 43.51 26.98
C ASN A 15 -10.60 44.73 26.84
N ASP A 16 -9.84 44.82 25.75
CA ASP A 16 -8.81 45.85 25.52
C ASP A 16 -8.91 46.41 24.09
N PRO A 17 -9.93 47.25 23.81
CA PRO A 17 -10.14 47.80 22.48
C PRO A 17 -9.05 48.80 22.09
N PRO A 18 -8.70 48.92 20.79
CA PRO A 18 -9.41 48.36 19.63
C PRO A 18 -9.04 46.91 19.28
N CYS A 19 -9.94 46.21 18.59
CA CYS A 19 -9.67 44.88 18.04
C CYS A 19 -8.51 44.92 17.05
N ASP A 20 -7.49 44.11 17.31
CA ASP A 20 -6.27 44.00 16.49
C ASP A 20 -6.52 43.53 15.06
N ASN A 21 -7.66 42.88 14.79
CA ASN A 21 -7.99 42.35 13.48
C ASN A 21 -8.84 43.30 12.63
N CYS A 22 -9.84 43.95 13.22
CA CYS A 22 -10.81 44.77 12.47
C CYS A 22 -10.94 46.22 12.94
N GLY A 23 -10.21 46.63 13.98
CA GLY A 23 -10.23 47.99 14.53
C GLY A 23 -11.50 48.36 15.30
N HIS A 24 -12.43 47.44 15.49
CA HIS A 24 -13.67 47.69 16.22
C HIS A 24 -13.42 47.86 17.73
N SER A 25 -14.14 48.78 18.37
CA SER A 25 -13.85 49.25 19.73
C SER A 25 -14.66 48.55 20.84
N GLU A 26 -15.48 47.55 20.49
CA GLU A 26 -16.37 46.88 21.45
C GLU A 26 -16.14 45.36 21.46
N PHE A 27 -16.13 44.80 22.67
CA PHE A 27 -15.96 43.38 22.95
C PHE A 27 -17.05 42.88 23.89
N GLU A 28 -17.65 41.74 23.57
CA GLU A 28 -18.63 41.06 24.40
C GLU A 28 -18.01 39.84 25.12
N LYS A 29 -18.57 39.44 26.28
CA LYS A 29 -18.10 38.24 26.98
C LYS A 29 -18.44 37.00 26.15
N ALA A 30 -17.43 36.19 25.87
CA ALA A 30 -17.62 34.91 25.22
C ALA A 30 -18.33 33.95 26.19
N VAL A 31 -19.66 33.83 26.05
CA VAL A 31 -20.46 32.83 26.77
C VAL A 31 -20.11 31.45 26.18
N VAL A 32 -19.63 30.54 27.02
CA VAL A 32 -19.49 29.13 26.64
C VAL A 32 -20.90 28.54 26.63
N PRO A 33 -21.40 27.99 25.51
CA PRO A 33 -22.69 27.33 25.52
C PRO A 33 -22.56 26.06 26.39
N MET A 34 -23.22 26.06 27.55
CA MET A 34 -23.58 24.81 28.21
C MET A 34 -24.80 24.26 27.46
N ALA A 35 -24.83 22.94 27.27
CA ALA A 35 -26.00 22.26 26.72
C ALA A 35 -27.23 22.66 27.54
N PRO A 36 -28.37 23.03 26.91
CA PRO A 36 -29.53 23.47 27.66
C PRO A 36 -30.08 22.29 28.47
N GLU A 37 -30.22 22.50 29.78
CA GLU A 37 -31.09 21.67 30.60
C GLU A 37 -32.51 21.89 30.10
N ALA A 38 -33.21 20.79 29.81
CA ALA A 38 -34.52 20.77 29.20
C ALA A 38 -35.59 21.27 30.18
N GLU A 39 -35.73 22.59 30.34
CA GLU A 39 -36.81 23.22 31.12
C GLU A 39 -36.91 24.74 30.83
N ASP A 40 -36.81 25.13 29.56
CA ASP A 40 -37.16 26.49 29.11
C ASP A 40 -38.11 26.37 27.89
N GLU A 41 -39.43 26.42 28.12
CA GLU A 41 -40.47 26.39 27.08
C GLU A 41 -40.39 27.61 26.12
N ASP A 42 -39.57 28.61 26.43
CA ASP A 42 -39.37 29.82 25.63
C ASP A 42 -38.21 29.71 24.62
N ALA A 43 -37.54 28.55 24.51
CA ALA A 43 -36.41 28.35 23.60
C ALA A 43 -36.80 27.91 22.17
N SER A 44 -38.08 27.66 21.88
CA SER A 44 -38.56 27.16 20.59
C SER A 44 -39.01 28.24 19.60
N THR A 45 -39.11 29.50 20.04
CA THR A 45 -39.70 30.56 19.22
C THR A 45 -38.69 31.24 18.31
N THR A 46 -38.70 30.89 17.02
CA THR A 46 -37.85 31.53 16.01
C THR A 46 -38.56 32.75 15.43
N TYR A 47 -37.90 33.90 15.34
CA TYR A 47 -38.46 35.13 14.77
C TYR A 47 -37.79 35.47 13.44
N ALA A 48 -38.58 35.97 12.47
CA ALA A 48 -38.08 36.51 11.22
C ALA A 48 -38.68 37.90 10.92
N TRP A 49 -37.96 38.71 10.15
CA TRP A 49 -38.42 40.02 9.69
C TRP A 49 -39.03 39.87 8.31
N ILE A 50 -40.33 40.06 8.19
CA ILE A 50 -41.07 39.83 6.95
C ILE A 50 -41.43 41.17 6.31
N CYS A 51 -41.10 41.33 5.03
CA CYS A 51 -41.44 42.53 4.27
C CYS A 51 -42.97 42.63 4.08
N THR A 52 -43.56 43.77 4.44
CA THR A 52 -45.02 43.96 4.40
C THR A 52 -45.60 43.96 2.99
N GLU A 53 -44.77 44.24 1.97
CA GLU A 53 -45.21 44.35 0.57
C GLU A 53 -45.03 43.04 -0.19
N CYS A 54 -43.87 42.38 -0.07
CA CYS A 54 -43.56 41.20 -0.88
C CYS A 54 -43.49 39.89 -0.09
N GLY A 55 -43.67 39.94 1.24
CA GLY A 55 -43.68 38.76 2.10
C GLY A 55 -42.33 38.04 2.26
N ASN A 56 -41.23 38.61 1.76
CA ASN A 56 -39.91 38.00 1.87
C ASN A 56 -39.42 38.03 3.33
N ASP A 57 -38.91 36.91 3.83
CA ASP A 57 -38.34 36.78 5.16
C ASP A 57 -36.85 37.18 5.18
N HIS A 58 -36.45 37.83 6.26
CA HIS A 58 -35.08 38.26 6.48
C HIS A 58 -34.65 37.88 7.91
N PRO A 59 -33.46 37.29 8.08
CA PRO A 59 -32.96 36.91 9.40
C PRO A 59 -32.54 38.12 10.27
N LYS A 60 -32.34 39.29 9.66
CA LYS A 60 -31.99 40.54 10.37
C LYS A 60 -32.83 41.70 9.83
N HIS A 61 -33.08 42.70 10.68
CA HIS A 61 -33.83 43.90 10.29
C HIS A 61 -32.97 44.88 9.48
N THR A 62 -32.91 44.69 8.16
CA THR A 62 -32.09 45.51 7.26
C THR A 62 -32.94 46.14 6.14
N PRO A 63 -33.76 47.17 6.42
CA PRO A 63 -34.45 47.90 5.37
C PRO A 63 -33.47 48.73 4.50
N PRO A 64 -33.71 48.88 3.18
CA PRO A 64 -34.87 48.39 2.43
C PRO A 64 -34.78 46.90 2.05
N CYS A 65 -35.94 46.25 1.86
CA CYS A 65 -36.05 44.86 1.43
C CYS A 65 -35.31 44.60 0.11
N ASP A 66 -34.39 43.64 0.13
CA ASP A 66 -33.49 43.30 -0.98
C ASP A 66 -34.23 42.95 -2.29
N ARG A 67 -35.46 42.42 -2.17
CA ARG A 67 -36.25 41.93 -3.30
C ARG A 67 -37.11 42.99 -3.98
N CYS A 68 -37.73 43.88 -3.19
CA CYS A 68 -38.73 44.84 -3.71
C CYS A 68 -38.44 46.30 -3.35
N GLY A 69 -37.43 46.58 -2.54
CA GLY A 69 -37.03 47.92 -2.12
C GLY A 69 -37.92 48.55 -1.04
N ASN A 70 -38.93 47.84 -0.52
CA ASN A 70 -39.80 48.38 0.52
C ASN A 70 -39.04 48.60 1.84
N ALA A 71 -39.27 49.74 2.49
CA ALA A 71 -38.55 50.13 3.71
C ALA A 71 -39.14 49.52 5.00
N THR A 72 -40.28 48.82 4.91
CA THR A 72 -41.02 48.35 6.08
C THR A 72 -40.94 46.83 6.21
N LEU A 73 -40.35 46.38 7.31
CA LEU A 73 -40.27 44.97 7.71
C LEU A 73 -40.91 44.83 9.09
N GLU A 74 -41.76 43.83 9.26
CA GLU A 74 -42.40 43.51 10.54
C GLU A 74 -41.79 42.26 11.14
N ARG A 75 -41.50 42.27 12.45
CA ARG A 75 -41.05 41.07 13.16
C ARG A 75 -42.25 40.16 13.37
N ARG A 76 -42.23 38.98 12.76
CA ARG A 76 -43.22 37.93 13.00
C ARG A 76 -42.55 36.73 13.64
N GLU A 77 -43.32 36.12 14.52
CA GLU A 77 -43.00 34.82 15.11
C GLU A 77 -43.24 33.75 14.03
N LEU A 78 -42.23 32.92 13.79
CA LEU A 78 -42.38 31.72 12.97
C LEU A 78 -42.76 30.59 13.93
N SER A 79 -44.06 30.34 14.06
CA SER A 79 -44.54 29.11 14.66
C SER A 79 -44.44 28.01 13.59
N TYR A 80 -43.55 27.04 13.81
CA TYR A 80 -43.55 25.80 13.07
C TYR A 80 -44.41 24.83 13.88
N ASP A 81 -45.68 24.66 13.50
CA ASP A 81 -46.51 23.61 14.09
C ASP A 81 -46.06 22.29 13.45
N GLU A 82 -45.40 21.43 14.23
CA GLU A 82 -44.85 20.15 13.73
C GLU A 82 -45.95 19.28 13.11
N ASP A 83 -47.20 19.45 13.58
CA ASP A 83 -48.39 18.76 13.10
C ASP A 83 -48.84 19.25 11.70
N GLU A 84 -48.67 20.54 11.37
CA GLU A 84 -49.07 21.13 10.07
C GLU A 84 -48.09 20.73 8.95
N ILE A 85 -46.79 20.62 9.26
CA ILE A 85 -45.77 20.17 8.29
C ILE A 85 -45.99 18.71 7.90
N VAL A 86 -46.42 17.88 8.86
CA VAL A 86 -46.78 16.48 8.62
C VAL A 86 -48.05 16.41 7.76
N GLU A 87 -49.03 17.27 7.99
CA GLU A 87 -50.28 17.32 7.21
C GLU A 87 -50.04 17.79 5.75
N GLU A 88 -49.23 18.84 5.55
CA GLU A 88 -48.90 19.37 4.21
C GLU A 88 -48.05 18.38 3.39
N MET A 89 -47.11 17.65 4.03
CA MET A 89 -46.36 16.57 3.38
C MET A 89 -47.21 15.34 3.07
N LEU A 90 -48.29 15.10 3.82
CA LEU A 90 -49.22 14.00 3.57
C LEU A 90 -50.19 14.30 2.43
N GLU A 91 -50.60 15.56 2.24
CA GLU A 91 -51.52 15.94 1.15
C GLU A 91 -50.90 15.85 -0.26
N ASP A 92 -49.60 16.13 -0.43
CA ASP A 92 -48.89 15.89 -1.72
C ASP A 92 -48.64 14.38 -1.99
N SER A 93 -48.87 13.53 -0.98
CA SER A 93 -48.66 12.08 -1.03
C SER A 93 -49.94 11.25 -1.24
N SER A 94 -51.07 11.88 -1.62
CA SER A 94 -52.41 11.28 -1.73
C SER A 94 -52.57 10.16 -2.79
N GLY A 95 -51.48 9.50 -3.21
CA GLY A 95 -51.48 8.24 -3.96
C GLY A 95 -50.72 7.08 -3.28
N ARG A 96 -50.08 7.28 -2.12
CA ARG A 96 -49.27 6.22 -1.49
C ARG A 96 -49.40 6.24 0.03
N THR A 97 -50.29 5.38 0.53
CA THR A 97 -50.39 5.07 1.96
C THR A 97 -49.02 4.64 2.52
N PRO A 98 -48.52 5.24 3.61
CA PRO A 98 -47.36 4.73 4.32
C PRO A 98 -47.77 3.44 5.03
N SER A 99 -47.53 2.30 4.39
CA SER A 99 -47.55 1.01 5.08
C SER A 99 -46.24 0.88 5.86
N ALA A 100 -46.34 0.45 7.11
CA ALA A 100 -45.23 0.16 8.00
C ALA A 100 -44.42 -1.10 7.59
N ASP A 101 -44.30 -1.33 6.28
CA ASP A 101 -43.70 -2.51 5.66
C ASP A 101 -42.55 -2.12 4.71
N VAL A 102 -41.84 -1.02 4.96
CA VAL A 102 -40.58 -0.76 4.26
C VAL A 102 -39.51 -1.67 4.87
N SER A 103 -39.53 -2.93 4.44
CA SER A 103 -38.53 -3.92 4.81
C SER A 103 -37.17 -3.49 4.22
N TYR A 104 -36.07 -3.72 4.94
CA TYR A 104 -34.71 -3.56 4.39
C TYR A 104 -34.50 -4.34 3.09
N LEU A 105 -35.37 -5.32 2.80
CA LEU A 105 -35.39 -6.08 1.56
C LEU A 105 -35.95 -5.31 0.36
N ASP A 106 -36.76 -4.25 0.54
CA ASP A 106 -37.27 -3.42 -0.57
C ASP A 106 -36.21 -2.43 -1.10
N VAL A 107 -35.12 -2.21 -0.34
CA VAL A 107 -33.96 -1.43 -0.77
C VAL A 107 -33.01 -2.26 -1.65
N LEU A 108 -33.13 -3.59 -1.60
CA LEU A 108 -32.35 -4.50 -2.44
C LEU A 108 -32.97 -4.57 -3.84
N ASP A 109 -32.69 -3.56 -4.68
CA ASP A 109 -32.83 -3.69 -6.13
C ASP A 109 -32.06 -4.95 -6.56
N ALA A 110 -32.61 -5.76 -7.48
CA ALA A 110 -31.97 -6.95 -8.01
C ALA A 110 -30.54 -6.67 -8.51
N LYS A 111 -30.30 -5.44 -8.99
CA LYS A 111 -28.97 -4.96 -9.36
C LYS A 111 -28.01 -4.84 -8.16
N LEU A 112 -28.50 -4.37 -7.02
CA LEU A 112 -27.71 -4.26 -5.79
C LEU A 112 -27.34 -5.66 -5.26
N VAL A 113 -28.28 -6.61 -5.28
CA VAL A 113 -28.02 -8.01 -4.92
C VAL A 113 -26.94 -8.63 -5.81
N LEU A 114 -27.05 -8.44 -7.13
CA LEU A 114 -26.05 -8.95 -8.09
C LEU A 114 -24.68 -8.31 -7.88
N LEU A 115 -24.63 -7.01 -7.57
CA LEU A 115 -23.38 -6.31 -7.26
C LEU A 115 -22.73 -6.88 -5.99
N PHE A 116 -23.51 -7.08 -4.92
CA PHE A 116 -22.99 -7.68 -3.68
C PHE A 116 -22.49 -9.10 -3.89
N LEU A 117 -23.19 -9.92 -4.68
CA LEU A 117 -22.72 -11.26 -5.03
C LEU A 117 -21.41 -11.21 -5.84
N GLY A 118 -21.28 -10.28 -6.78
CA GLY A 118 -20.05 -10.08 -7.54
C GLY A 118 -18.87 -9.67 -6.63
N VAL A 119 -19.10 -8.73 -5.72
CA VAL A 119 -18.09 -8.32 -4.73
C VAL A 119 -17.72 -9.47 -3.79
N ALA A 120 -18.71 -10.21 -3.28
CA ALA A 120 -18.46 -11.37 -2.43
C ALA A 120 -17.66 -12.46 -3.16
N ALA A 121 -17.95 -12.72 -4.43
CA ALA A 121 -17.19 -13.64 -5.26
C ALA A 121 -15.74 -13.17 -5.47
N LEU A 122 -15.54 -11.87 -5.72
CA LEU A 122 -14.19 -11.29 -5.83
C LEU A 122 -13.42 -11.40 -4.52
N VAL A 123 -14.04 -11.07 -3.38
CA VAL A 123 -13.42 -11.19 -2.06
C VAL A 123 -13.08 -12.65 -1.75
N ALA A 124 -13.98 -13.58 -2.05
CA ALA A 124 -13.72 -15.01 -1.90
C ALA A 124 -12.55 -15.46 -2.78
N TYR A 125 -12.51 -15.03 -4.04
CA TYR A 125 -11.41 -15.31 -4.95
C TYR A 125 -10.07 -14.79 -4.41
N LEU A 126 -10.01 -13.52 -3.97
CA LEU A 126 -8.82 -12.93 -3.36
C LEU A 126 -8.38 -13.66 -2.08
N ALA A 127 -9.34 -14.07 -1.23
CA ALA A 127 -9.04 -14.84 -0.03
C ALA A 127 -8.47 -16.23 -0.36
N LEU A 128 -9.01 -16.91 -1.38
CA LEU A 128 -8.44 -18.16 -1.88
C LEU A 128 -7.03 -17.96 -2.46
N GLY A 129 -6.80 -16.82 -3.11
CA GLY A 129 -5.49 -16.39 -3.56
C GLY A 129 -4.48 -16.25 -2.44
N PHE A 130 -4.87 -15.55 -1.37
CA PHE A 130 -4.06 -15.36 -0.17
C PHE A 130 -3.77 -16.68 0.56
N LEU A 131 -4.73 -17.60 0.60
CA LEU A 131 -4.57 -18.93 1.20
C LEU A 131 -3.78 -19.91 0.30
N GLY A 132 -3.39 -19.50 -0.91
CA GLY A 132 -2.63 -20.34 -1.85
C GLY A 132 -3.46 -21.46 -2.51
N ILE A 133 -4.79 -21.42 -2.39
CA ILE A 133 -5.68 -22.42 -3.01
C ILE A 133 -5.85 -22.13 -4.51
N VAL A 134 -5.81 -20.86 -4.91
CA VAL A 134 -5.85 -20.41 -6.31
C VAL A 134 -4.66 -19.51 -6.57
N GLN A 135 -4.02 -19.65 -7.73
CA GLN A 135 -2.94 -18.75 -8.14
C GLN A 135 -3.54 -17.49 -8.81
N ILE A 136 -3.45 -16.35 -8.11
CA ILE A 136 -3.79 -15.03 -8.63
C ILE A 136 -2.49 -14.35 -9.05
N PRO A 137 -2.31 -14.08 -10.36
CA PRO A 137 -1.15 -13.36 -10.84
C PRO A 137 -0.95 -12.05 -10.08
N GLY A 138 0.21 -11.88 -9.45
CA GLY A 138 0.61 -10.65 -8.74
C GLY A 138 0.10 -10.47 -7.31
N ILE A 139 -0.73 -11.39 -6.78
CA ILE A 139 -1.28 -11.27 -5.40
C ILE A 139 -1.03 -12.54 -4.57
N SER A 140 -1.04 -13.72 -5.20
CA SER A 140 -0.79 -14.96 -4.48
C SER A 140 0.65 -15.02 -3.95
N PRO A 141 0.87 -15.54 -2.73
CA PRO A 141 2.20 -15.79 -2.25
C PRO A 141 2.90 -16.73 -3.23
N THR A 142 4.10 -16.36 -3.66
CA THR A 142 4.90 -17.22 -4.52
C THR A 142 5.12 -18.54 -3.77
N PRO A 143 4.85 -19.69 -4.40
CA PRO A 143 5.09 -20.97 -3.75
C PRO A 143 6.55 -21.03 -3.27
N PRO A 144 6.80 -21.63 -2.09
CA PRO A 144 8.15 -21.77 -1.58
C PRO A 144 9.02 -22.49 -2.61
N VAL A 145 10.27 -22.06 -2.75
CA VAL A 145 11.24 -22.73 -3.63
C VAL A 145 11.57 -24.08 -3.01
N PRO A 146 11.42 -25.21 -3.75
CA PRO A 146 11.79 -26.52 -3.24
C PRO A 146 13.28 -26.58 -2.84
N GLY A 147 13.61 -27.29 -1.77
CA GLY A 147 14.99 -27.46 -1.31
C GLY A 147 15.40 -26.48 -0.20
N ASN A 148 16.69 -26.14 -0.13
CA ASN A 148 17.25 -25.28 0.92
C ASN A 148 18.26 -24.29 0.33
N ALA A 149 18.13 -23.01 0.68
CA ALA A 149 18.98 -21.91 0.21
C ALA A 149 20.00 -21.44 1.27
N THR A 150 20.08 -22.10 2.43
CA THR A 150 20.83 -21.62 3.59
C THR A 150 21.90 -22.59 4.06
N ALA A 151 21.61 -23.88 4.05
CA ALA A 151 22.56 -24.91 4.45
C ALA A 151 22.13 -26.31 3.98
N ALA A 152 23.12 -27.18 3.79
CA ALA A 152 22.94 -28.61 3.53
C ALA A 152 24.17 -29.41 3.98
N ASP A 153 23.99 -30.64 4.45
CA ASP A 153 25.08 -31.53 4.88
C ASP A 153 26.09 -30.89 5.86
N GLY A 154 25.61 -29.98 6.70
CA GLY A 154 26.44 -29.26 7.68
C GLY A 154 27.21 -28.06 7.10
N LEU A 155 27.10 -27.79 5.80
CA LEU A 155 27.70 -26.65 5.12
C LEU A 155 26.74 -25.45 5.14
N VAL A 156 27.23 -24.30 5.57
CA VAL A 156 26.47 -23.03 5.50
C VAL A 156 26.74 -22.34 4.15
N PHE A 157 25.70 -22.10 3.35
CA PHE A 157 25.89 -21.62 1.98
C PHE A 157 26.42 -20.19 1.88
N ALA A 158 26.08 -19.31 2.82
CA ALA A 158 26.70 -17.98 2.89
C ALA A 158 28.23 -18.06 3.06
N ASP A 159 28.72 -19.03 3.82
CA ASP A 159 30.15 -19.25 4.01
C ASP A 159 30.80 -19.89 2.76
N VAL A 160 30.06 -20.74 2.03
CA VAL A 160 30.47 -21.28 0.71
C VAL A 160 30.59 -20.16 -0.32
N GLU A 161 29.60 -19.27 -0.40
CA GLU A 161 29.57 -18.13 -1.33
C GLU A 161 30.74 -17.18 -1.09
N SER A 162 30.97 -16.80 0.17
CA SER A 162 32.13 -15.96 0.54
C SER A 162 33.45 -16.66 0.23
N ALA A 163 33.60 -17.94 0.58
CA ALA A 163 34.81 -18.69 0.29
C ALA A 163 35.02 -18.89 -1.22
N TYR A 164 33.95 -19.02 -2.00
CA TYR A 164 34.02 -19.15 -3.46
C TYR A 164 34.58 -17.87 -4.09
N VAL A 165 34.12 -16.70 -3.65
CA VAL A 165 34.67 -15.42 -4.12
C VAL A 165 36.12 -15.23 -3.71
N ASP A 166 36.53 -15.69 -2.51
CA ASP A 166 37.93 -15.67 -2.08
C ASP A 166 38.82 -16.54 -2.97
N GLU A 167 38.41 -17.79 -3.24
CA GLU A 167 39.15 -18.72 -4.10
C GLU A 167 39.20 -18.22 -5.56
N LEU A 168 38.11 -17.61 -6.04
CA LEU A 168 38.07 -16.95 -7.34
C LEU A 168 39.04 -15.75 -7.39
N ASN A 169 39.06 -14.90 -6.37
CA ASN A 169 39.95 -13.75 -6.27
C ASN A 169 41.43 -14.13 -6.16
N ALA A 170 41.75 -15.22 -5.47
CA ALA A 170 43.10 -15.77 -5.44
C ALA A 170 43.59 -16.10 -6.86
N ARG A 171 42.76 -16.80 -7.64
CA ARG A 171 43.06 -17.12 -9.05
C ARG A 171 43.11 -15.90 -9.96
N ARG A 172 42.22 -14.91 -9.73
CA ARG A 172 42.24 -13.63 -10.45
C ARG A 172 43.57 -12.92 -10.23
N SER A 173 44.04 -12.89 -8.98
CA SER A 173 45.31 -12.28 -8.60
C SER A 173 46.51 -12.99 -9.22
N GLU A 174 46.50 -14.33 -9.27
CA GLU A 174 47.54 -15.12 -9.95
C GLU A 174 47.65 -14.79 -11.45
N GLN A 175 46.54 -14.41 -12.08
CA GLN A 175 46.50 -13.99 -13.49
C GLN A 175 46.66 -12.46 -13.68
N GLY A 176 46.91 -11.71 -12.61
CA GLY A 176 47.12 -10.27 -12.66
C GLY A 176 45.85 -9.43 -12.80
N TYR A 177 44.68 -10.01 -12.56
CA TYR A 177 43.40 -9.29 -12.54
C TYR A 177 43.10 -8.72 -11.15
N GLY A 178 42.25 -7.69 -11.11
CA GLY A 178 41.75 -7.11 -9.85
C GLY A 178 40.69 -7.99 -9.19
N ASN A 179 40.55 -7.86 -7.87
CA ASN A 179 39.54 -8.60 -7.10
C ASN A 179 38.11 -8.17 -7.45
N LEU A 180 37.20 -9.14 -7.42
CA LEU A 180 35.76 -8.92 -7.35
C LEU A 180 35.36 -8.62 -5.90
N THR A 181 34.39 -7.73 -5.75
CA THR A 181 33.77 -7.36 -4.48
C THR A 181 32.33 -7.84 -4.51
N LEU A 182 31.86 -8.45 -3.41
CA LEU A 182 30.45 -8.82 -3.25
C LEU A 182 29.57 -7.56 -3.26
N ASP A 183 28.43 -7.63 -3.96
CA ASP A 183 27.43 -6.57 -4.01
C ASP A 183 26.05 -7.15 -3.67
N GLU A 184 25.38 -6.56 -2.67
CA GLU A 184 24.11 -7.06 -2.14
C GLU A 184 22.99 -7.08 -3.17
N ASN A 185 22.99 -6.16 -4.14
CA ASN A 185 21.96 -6.14 -5.20
C ASN A 185 22.21 -7.26 -6.21
N LEU A 186 23.49 -7.55 -6.51
CA LEU A 186 23.86 -8.69 -7.34
C LEU A 186 23.60 -10.02 -6.64
N ASP A 187 23.81 -10.11 -5.33
CA ASP A 187 23.44 -11.30 -4.54
C ASP A 187 21.94 -11.53 -4.62
N ALA A 188 21.12 -10.50 -4.36
CA ALA A 188 19.67 -10.60 -4.48
C ALA A 188 19.20 -11.01 -5.89
N ALA A 189 19.87 -10.49 -6.94
CA ALA A 189 19.58 -10.87 -8.32
C ALA A 189 20.01 -12.33 -8.62
N ALA A 190 21.16 -12.76 -8.09
CA ALA A 190 21.64 -14.12 -8.21
C ALA A 190 20.67 -15.10 -7.53
N THR A 191 20.21 -14.78 -6.31
CA THR A 191 19.18 -15.52 -5.58
C THR A 191 17.89 -15.62 -6.37
N ALA A 192 17.36 -14.50 -6.86
CA ALA A 192 16.11 -14.50 -7.62
C ALA A 192 16.20 -15.39 -8.88
N TYR A 193 17.31 -15.32 -9.60
CA TYR A 193 17.56 -16.14 -10.78
C TYR A 193 17.74 -17.63 -10.42
N ASN A 194 18.50 -17.94 -9.37
CA ASN A 194 18.79 -19.30 -8.97
C ASN A 194 17.52 -20.02 -8.49
N GLN A 195 16.72 -19.34 -7.67
CA GLN A 195 15.42 -19.84 -7.22
C GLN A 195 14.48 -20.15 -8.38
N GLN A 196 14.51 -19.37 -9.44
CA GLN A 196 13.72 -19.65 -10.62
C GLN A 196 14.17 -20.92 -11.34
N ARG A 197 15.48 -21.15 -11.47
CA ARG A 197 16.02 -22.39 -12.05
C ARG A 197 15.53 -23.60 -11.26
N VAL A 198 15.57 -23.52 -9.94
CA VAL A 198 15.07 -24.59 -9.06
C VAL A 198 13.56 -24.78 -9.21
N ARG A 199 12.78 -23.70 -9.26
CA ARG A 199 11.32 -23.79 -9.49
C ARG A 199 10.97 -24.36 -10.86
N ARG A 200 11.78 -24.14 -11.89
CA ARG A 200 11.59 -24.73 -13.21
C ARG A 200 11.79 -26.25 -13.17
N ASP A 201 12.82 -26.69 -12.47
CA ASP A 201 13.21 -28.11 -12.47
C ASP A 201 12.41 -28.93 -11.45
N TYR A 202 11.95 -28.31 -10.34
CA TYR A 202 11.28 -29.00 -9.22
C TYR A 202 9.90 -28.44 -8.85
N GLY A 203 9.43 -27.39 -9.50
CA GLY A 203 8.13 -26.75 -9.22
C GLY A 203 7.14 -26.85 -10.38
N GLU A 204 5.90 -26.44 -10.12
CA GLU A 204 4.86 -26.28 -11.15
C GLU A 204 4.83 -24.81 -11.61
N ILE A 205 5.77 -24.36 -12.47
CA ILE A 205 5.72 -23.00 -13.05
C ILE A 205 5.94 -22.98 -14.57
N ASP A 206 5.19 -22.06 -15.19
CA ASP A 206 5.15 -21.67 -16.60
C ASP A 206 6.47 -21.04 -17.11
N SER A 207 6.92 -21.52 -18.28
CA SER A 207 8.13 -21.11 -19.00
C SER A 207 8.28 -19.60 -19.26
N ALA A 208 7.18 -18.83 -19.20
CA ALA A 208 7.17 -17.38 -19.41
C ALA A 208 7.98 -16.58 -18.37
N SER A 209 8.39 -17.20 -17.26
CA SER A 209 9.10 -16.53 -16.19
C SER A 209 10.60 -16.31 -16.47
N GLU A 210 11.28 -17.19 -17.24
CA GLU A 210 12.76 -17.14 -17.39
C GLU A 210 13.25 -15.88 -18.11
N ASP A 211 12.55 -15.46 -19.16
CA ASP A 211 12.92 -14.26 -19.92
C ASP A 211 12.81 -12.99 -19.06
N ARG A 212 11.88 -12.99 -18.10
CA ARG A 212 11.70 -11.88 -17.17
C ARG A 212 12.87 -11.78 -16.19
N ALA A 213 13.26 -12.88 -15.55
CA ALA A 213 14.38 -12.83 -14.60
C ALA A 213 15.71 -12.49 -15.30
N ARG A 214 15.91 -12.98 -16.54
CA ARG A 214 17.09 -12.58 -17.34
C ARG A 214 17.07 -11.09 -17.68
N SER A 215 15.90 -10.51 -17.94
CA SER A 215 15.74 -9.06 -18.14
C SER A 215 16.05 -8.27 -16.86
N GLU A 216 15.61 -8.76 -15.70
CA GLU A 216 15.82 -8.09 -14.40
C GLU A 216 17.31 -8.05 -14.02
N ILE A 217 18.11 -9.06 -14.38
CA ILE A 217 19.58 -9.04 -14.20
C ILE A 217 20.24 -7.89 -15.00
N GLY A 218 19.71 -7.57 -16.19
CA GLY A 218 20.23 -6.51 -17.05
C GLY A 218 20.25 -5.14 -16.39
N ASP A 219 19.25 -4.85 -15.55
CA ASP A 219 19.11 -3.55 -14.90
C ASP A 219 20.08 -3.36 -13.73
N VAL A 220 20.61 -4.45 -13.15
CA VAL A 220 21.46 -4.39 -11.93
C VAL A 220 22.90 -3.99 -12.25
N CYS A 221 23.40 -4.29 -13.45
CA CYS A 221 24.75 -3.89 -13.88
C CYS A 221 24.81 -2.47 -14.49
N GLY A 222 23.73 -1.70 -14.48
CA GLY A 222 23.66 -0.38 -15.11
C GLY A 222 23.94 -0.47 -16.62
N ASP A 223 24.92 0.30 -17.12
CA ASP A 223 25.30 0.28 -18.54
C ASP A 223 26.16 -0.93 -18.93
N ALA A 224 26.66 -1.70 -17.94
CA ALA A 224 27.50 -2.85 -18.21
C ALA A 224 26.65 -4.10 -18.51
N THR A 225 27.04 -4.90 -19.50
CA THR A 225 26.35 -6.16 -19.77
C THR A 225 26.67 -7.17 -18.66
N PRO A 226 25.67 -7.73 -17.95
CA PRO A 226 25.89 -8.74 -16.92
C PRO A 226 26.46 -10.02 -17.52
N VAL A 227 27.45 -10.60 -16.83
CA VAL A 227 27.90 -11.96 -17.11
C VAL A 227 27.24 -12.90 -16.13
N LEU A 228 26.37 -13.76 -16.65
CA LEU A 228 25.72 -14.83 -15.89
C LEU A 228 26.55 -16.11 -16.00
N VAL A 229 27.00 -16.63 -14.86
CA VAL A 229 27.69 -17.91 -14.73
C VAL A 229 26.77 -18.86 -13.98
N THR A 230 26.57 -20.05 -14.54
CA THR A 230 25.77 -21.11 -13.92
C THR A 230 26.56 -22.40 -13.86
N PHE A 231 26.31 -23.19 -12.85
CA PHE A 231 26.91 -24.51 -12.69
C PHE A 231 25.99 -25.58 -13.28
N PRO A 232 26.55 -26.61 -13.94
CA PRO A 232 25.79 -27.74 -14.44
C PRO A 232 25.16 -28.53 -13.27
N PRO A 233 24.02 -29.21 -13.51
CA PRO A 233 23.26 -29.91 -12.48
C PRO A 233 23.84 -31.29 -12.10
N ASP A 234 25.11 -31.54 -12.41
CA ASP A 234 25.82 -32.78 -12.12
C ASP A 234 26.52 -32.77 -10.75
N LEU A 235 26.60 -31.62 -10.07
CA LEU A 235 26.97 -31.58 -8.66
C LEU A 235 25.77 -31.97 -7.78
N GLN A 236 25.87 -33.11 -7.12
CA GLN A 236 24.89 -33.58 -6.15
C GLN A 236 25.56 -33.76 -4.78
N LEU A 237 25.06 -33.04 -3.77
CA LEU A 237 25.50 -33.19 -2.39
C LEU A 237 25.04 -34.55 -1.85
N GLY A 238 25.92 -35.23 -1.12
CA GLY A 238 25.65 -36.55 -0.55
C GLY A 238 25.82 -37.72 -1.53
N GLU A 239 26.24 -37.49 -2.78
CA GLU A 239 26.72 -38.56 -3.65
C GLU A 239 28.11 -39.07 -3.21
N GLU A 240 28.41 -40.33 -3.53
CA GLU A 240 29.70 -40.94 -3.21
C GLU A 240 30.85 -40.17 -3.88
N GLY A 241 31.75 -39.60 -3.08
CA GLY A 241 32.84 -38.74 -3.55
C GLY A 241 32.53 -37.24 -3.59
N MET A 242 31.32 -36.84 -3.20
CA MET A 242 30.86 -35.44 -3.08
C MET A 242 30.55 -35.07 -1.62
N GLU A 243 31.39 -35.58 -0.70
CA GLU A 243 31.37 -35.24 0.72
C GLU A 243 32.41 -34.14 0.99
N PHE A 244 31.99 -33.06 1.62
CA PHE A 244 32.87 -31.94 1.98
C PHE A 244 32.87 -31.78 3.49
N GLU A 245 34.04 -31.65 4.10
CA GLU A 245 34.16 -31.43 5.55
C GLU A 245 33.99 -29.96 5.90
N THR A 246 34.25 -29.06 4.94
CA THR A 246 34.17 -27.61 5.14
C THR A 246 33.62 -26.88 3.91
N GLU A 247 33.03 -25.71 4.15
CA GLU A 247 32.49 -24.83 3.10
C GLU A 247 33.57 -24.40 2.10
N ARG A 248 34.81 -24.26 2.56
CA ARG A 248 35.95 -23.90 1.70
C ARG A 248 36.32 -25.01 0.73
N GLU A 249 36.10 -26.28 1.06
CA GLU A 249 36.36 -27.39 0.13
C GLU A 249 35.36 -27.38 -1.02
N LEU A 250 34.07 -27.21 -0.73
CA LEU A 250 33.04 -27.03 -1.76
C LEU A 250 33.32 -25.79 -2.60
N ALA A 251 33.64 -24.66 -1.96
CA ALA A 251 33.98 -23.42 -2.66
C ALA A 251 35.17 -23.58 -3.62
N ARG A 252 36.21 -24.33 -3.23
CA ARG A 252 37.36 -24.62 -4.11
C ARG A 252 36.96 -25.42 -5.32
N LEU A 253 36.15 -26.46 -5.15
CA LEU A 253 35.63 -27.26 -6.25
C LEU A 253 34.81 -26.39 -7.23
N LEU A 254 33.94 -25.53 -6.69
CA LEU A 254 33.16 -24.60 -7.50
C LEU A 254 34.04 -23.59 -8.24
N ALA A 255 35.15 -23.16 -7.63
CA ALA A 255 36.10 -22.29 -8.30
C ALA A 255 36.94 -23.02 -9.37
N GLU A 256 36.95 -24.36 -9.44
CA GLU A 256 37.78 -25.12 -10.39
C GLU A 256 37.43 -24.90 -11.88
N PRO A 257 38.46 -24.93 -12.76
CA PRO A 257 38.22 -24.75 -14.18
C PRO A 257 37.39 -25.88 -14.75
N GLY A 258 36.31 -25.51 -15.46
CA GLY A 258 35.41 -26.48 -16.08
C GLY A 258 34.27 -26.96 -15.18
N THR A 259 34.19 -26.53 -13.92
CA THR A 259 33.04 -26.82 -13.03
C THR A 259 31.81 -25.97 -13.39
N ASN A 260 31.97 -24.92 -14.18
CA ASN A 260 30.88 -24.02 -14.56
C ASN A 260 30.72 -23.91 -16.08
N THR A 261 29.61 -23.31 -16.51
CA THR A 261 29.25 -23.16 -17.93
C THR A 261 30.11 -22.13 -18.70
N ARG A 262 30.97 -21.35 -18.02
CA ARG A 262 31.80 -20.27 -18.62
C ARG A 262 33.09 -20.03 -17.84
N GLU A 263 34.25 -20.29 -18.45
CA GLU A 263 35.58 -19.99 -17.89
C GLU A 263 36.47 -19.23 -18.90
N PRO A 264 37.43 -18.37 -18.47
CA PRO A 264 38.04 -18.25 -17.13
C PRO A 264 38.08 -16.81 -16.56
N LEU A 265 37.76 -16.60 -15.29
CA LEU A 265 37.95 -15.31 -14.56
C LEU A 265 37.28 -14.09 -15.19
N VAL A 266 35.96 -14.16 -15.33
CA VAL A 266 35.00 -13.08 -15.64
C VAL A 266 35.63 -11.70 -15.85
N GLU A 267 36.04 -11.42 -17.10
CA GLU A 267 36.65 -10.19 -17.64
C GLU A 267 37.46 -9.30 -16.66
N ALA A 268 38.72 -9.00 -17.00
CA ALA A 268 39.65 -8.20 -16.18
C ALA A 268 39.09 -6.87 -15.64
N GLU A 269 38.13 -6.27 -16.35
CA GLU A 269 37.57 -4.95 -16.07
C GLU A 269 36.44 -4.97 -15.02
N ARG A 270 35.91 -6.16 -14.71
CA ARG A 270 34.79 -6.38 -13.79
C ARG A 270 35.22 -6.31 -12.33
N LYS A 271 34.34 -5.81 -11.46
CA LYS A 271 34.68 -5.45 -10.07
C LYS A 271 33.65 -5.90 -9.05
N LEU A 272 32.41 -6.12 -9.45
CA LEU A 272 31.29 -6.46 -8.59
C LEU A 272 30.77 -7.85 -8.95
N THR A 273 30.41 -8.61 -7.94
CA THR A 273 29.82 -9.93 -8.16
C THR A 273 28.74 -10.19 -7.12
N GLY A 274 27.75 -10.97 -7.51
CA GLY A 274 26.86 -11.62 -6.56
C GLY A 274 26.78 -13.12 -6.83
N VAL A 275 26.62 -13.90 -5.77
CA VAL A 275 26.62 -15.36 -5.82
C VAL A 275 25.50 -15.91 -4.96
N ASP A 276 24.81 -16.94 -5.44
CA ASP A 276 23.81 -17.67 -4.67
C ASP A 276 24.00 -19.18 -4.87
N VAL A 277 23.92 -19.91 -3.76
CA VAL A 277 23.98 -21.37 -3.70
C VAL A 277 22.66 -21.90 -3.12
N HIS A 278 22.05 -22.84 -3.83
CA HIS A 278 20.80 -23.48 -3.43
C HIS A 278 20.89 -24.99 -3.68
N VAL A 279 20.43 -25.81 -2.74
CA VAL A 279 20.32 -27.26 -2.94
C VAL A 279 18.87 -27.65 -3.21
N ALA A 280 18.64 -28.43 -4.27
CA ALA A 280 17.34 -28.97 -4.59
C ALA A 280 16.95 -30.16 -3.67
N PRO A 281 15.67 -30.61 -3.64
CA PRO A 281 15.23 -31.68 -2.76
C PRO A 281 15.93 -33.04 -2.94
N ASP A 282 16.50 -33.28 -4.11
CA ASP A 282 17.27 -34.48 -4.44
C ASP A 282 18.78 -34.31 -4.20
N GLY A 283 19.23 -33.17 -3.66
CA GLY A 283 20.63 -32.90 -3.40
C GLY A 283 21.38 -32.19 -4.53
N VAL A 284 20.75 -31.95 -5.69
CA VAL A 284 21.41 -31.24 -6.80
C VAL A 284 21.73 -29.80 -6.40
N LEU A 285 22.97 -29.38 -6.61
CA LEU A 285 23.46 -28.06 -6.26
C LEU A 285 23.27 -27.08 -7.42
N TYR A 286 22.49 -26.04 -7.17
CA TYR A 286 22.28 -24.92 -8.06
C TYR A 286 23.14 -23.75 -7.60
N VAL A 287 24.13 -23.40 -8.40
CA VAL A 287 24.97 -22.23 -8.15
C VAL A 287 24.81 -21.24 -9.30
N THR A 288 24.60 -19.97 -8.94
CA THR A 288 24.52 -18.85 -9.87
C THR A 288 25.46 -17.75 -9.41
N GLN A 289 26.25 -17.23 -10.34
CA GLN A 289 27.05 -16.03 -10.15
C GLN A 289 26.68 -15.01 -11.22
N ILE A 290 26.52 -13.76 -10.80
CA ILE A 290 26.39 -12.60 -11.67
C ILE A 290 27.63 -11.72 -11.45
N VAL A 291 28.18 -11.19 -12.53
CA VAL A 291 29.34 -10.28 -12.47
C VAL A 291 29.12 -9.04 -13.32
N CYS A 292 29.45 -7.90 -12.74
CA CYS A 292 29.58 -6.59 -13.36
C CYS A 292 31.00 -6.01 -13.08
#